data_AF-A0AB37VHE0-F1
#
_entry.id   AF-A0AB37VHE0-F1
#
_cell.length_a   1.000
_cell.length_b   1.000
_cell.length_c   1.000
_cell.angle_alpha   90.00
_cell.angle_beta   90.00
_cell.angle_gamma   90.00
#
_symmetry.space_group_name_H-M   'P 1'
#
loop_
_entity.id
_entity.type
_entity.pdbx_description
1 polymer ?
#
loop_
_entity_poly.entity_id
_entity_poly.type
_entity_poly.pdbx_seq_one_letter_code
_entity_poly.pdbx_strand_id
1 'polypeptide(L)'
;MATANKNTKSQLTTVRVPHDVMKEMESVKLDDESNAGFIVAAMRGEIARRKVGGSVEDTIVSTLEHLTHMKEKAIKAGKEIEDIIKLADVELNNRANSHKD
;
A
#
# COMPACT_ATOMS: atom_id res chain seq x y z
N MET A 1 -3.33 -18.81 -20.44
CA MET A 1 -2.90 -18.87 -21.86
C MET A 1 -2.40 -17.50 -22.27
N ALA A 2 -1.13 -17.37 -22.68
CA ALA A 2 -0.64 -16.14 -23.31
C ALA A 2 -1.24 -16.05 -24.72
N THR A 3 -1.80 -14.90 -25.07
CA THR A 3 -2.17 -14.58 -26.46
C THR A 3 -1.17 -13.55 -26.98
N ALA A 4 -1.08 -13.34 -28.29
CA ALA A 4 -0.13 -12.40 -28.89
C ALA A 4 -0.17 -10.99 -28.23
N ASN A 5 -1.32 -10.59 -27.69
CA ASN A 5 -1.53 -9.27 -27.10
C ASN A 5 -1.56 -9.28 -25.56
N LYS A 6 -1.36 -10.41 -24.88
CA LYS A 6 -1.41 -10.48 -23.40
C LYS A 6 -0.49 -11.56 -22.85
N ASN A 7 0.45 -11.16 -21.99
CA ASN A 7 1.32 -12.04 -21.22
C ASN A 7 1.15 -11.78 -19.72
N THR A 8 1.92 -12.51 -18.89
CA THR A 8 1.85 -12.42 -17.41
C THR A 8 2.18 -11.03 -16.85
N LYS A 9 2.93 -10.20 -17.58
CA LYS A 9 3.43 -8.88 -17.15
C LYS A 9 2.75 -7.70 -17.85
N SER A 10 2.20 -7.88 -19.05
CA SER A 10 1.64 -6.77 -19.84
C SER A 10 0.55 -7.20 -20.83
N GLN A 11 -0.26 -6.22 -21.23
CA GLN A 11 -1.26 -6.35 -22.29
C GLN A 11 -1.06 -5.22 -23.31
N LEU A 12 -1.01 -5.57 -24.59
CA LEU A 12 -0.92 -4.64 -25.71
C LEU A 12 -2.33 -4.12 -26.06
N THR A 13 -2.45 -2.80 -26.17
CA THR A 13 -3.69 -2.11 -26.56
C THR A 13 -3.36 -1.10 -27.66
N THR A 14 -4.10 -1.14 -28.76
CA THR A 14 -3.87 -0.26 -29.91
C THR A 14 -4.96 0.80 -29.97
N VAL A 15 -4.58 2.07 -29.93
CA VAL A 15 -5.50 3.21 -30.07
C VAL A 15 -4.87 4.24 -31.01
N ARG A 16 -5.69 5.02 -31.72
CA ARG A 16 -5.20 6.18 -32.48
C ARG A 16 -5.19 7.40 -31.55
N VAL A 17 -4.05 8.08 -31.46
CA VAL A 17 -3.90 9.34 -30.71
C VAL A 17 -3.87 10.50 -31.71
N PRO A 18 -4.71 11.54 -31.53
CA PRO A 18 -4.68 12.74 -32.37
C PRO A 18 -3.31 13.41 -32.44
N HIS A 19 -2.99 14.06 -33.56
CA HIS A 19 -1.67 14.66 -33.81
C HIS A 19 -1.34 15.82 -32.87
N ASP A 20 -2.33 16.63 -32.53
CA ASP A 20 -2.24 17.70 -31.54
C ASP A 20 -1.86 17.14 -30.17
N VAL A 21 -2.54 16.09 -29.71
CA VAL A 21 -2.23 15.43 -28.43
C VAL A 21 -0.82 14.81 -28.43
N MET A 22 -0.41 14.19 -29.55
CA MET A 22 0.96 13.68 -29.69
C MET A 22 2.00 14.80 -29.60
N LYS A 23 1.74 15.94 -30.25
CA LYS A 23 2.65 17.09 -30.21
C LYS A 23 2.75 17.69 -28.80
N GLU A 24 1.63 17.81 -28.10
CA GLU A 24 1.60 18.28 -26.72
C GLU A 24 2.38 17.34 -25.79
N MET A 25 2.19 16.03 -25.91
CA MET A 25 2.96 15.04 -25.16
C MET A 25 4.47 15.25 -25.36
N GLU A 26 4.94 15.34 -26.60
CA GLU A 26 6.37 15.55 -26.88
C GLU A 26 6.90 16.86 -26.31
N SER A 27 6.06 17.90 -26.17
CA SER A 27 6.48 19.19 -25.59
C SER A 27 6.65 19.18 -24.08
N VAL A 28 6.07 18.21 -23.37
CA VAL A 28 6.08 18.12 -21.90
C VAL A 28 6.82 16.90 -21.36
N LYS A 29 7.32 16.02 -22.24
CA LYS A 29 8.13 14.87 -21.85
C LYS A 29 9.41 15.31 -21.16
N LEU A 30 9.83 14.51 -20.18
CA LEU A 30 11.13 14.70 -19.55
C LEU A 30 12.26 14.25 -20.48
N ASP A 31 13.47 14.75 -20.22
CA ASP A 31 14.67 14.29 -20.92
C ASP A 31 14.82 12.76 -20.78
N ASP A 32 15.14 12.10 -21.89
CA ASP A 32 15.26 10.64 -22.02
C ASP A 32 13.98 9.83 -21.72
N GLU A 33 12.82 10.48 -21.58
CA GLU A 33 11.55 9.77 -21.39
C GLU A 33 11.06 9.12 -22.70
N SER A 34 10.73 7.84 -22.65
CA SER A 34 10.09 7.14 -23.78
C SER A 34 8.59 7.43 -23.85
N ASN A 35 8.00 7.37 -25.05
CA ASN A 35 6.55 7.54 -25.23
C ASN A 35 5.76 6.50 -24.42
N ALA A 36 6.27 5.28 -24.34
CA ALA A 36 5.68 4.24 -23.51
C ALA A 36 5.75 4.59 -22.02
N GLY A 37 6.88 5.14 -21.55
CA GLY A 37 7.06 5.62 -20.19
C GLY A 37 6.03 6.70 -19.82
N PHE A 38 5.92 7.72 -20.68
CA PHE A 38 4.96 8.81 -20.50
C PHE A 38 3.51 8.30 -20.43
N ILE A 39 3.10 7.46 -21.38
CA ILE A 39 1.73 6.93 -21.46
C ILE A 39 1.42 6.07 -20.22
N VAL A 40 2.35 5.22 -19.79
CA VAL A 40 2.16 4.40 -18.58
C VAL A 40 2.04 5.27 -17.33
N ALA A 41 2.86 6.32 -17.21
CA ALA A 41 2.79 7.26 -16.10
C ALA A 41 1.43 8.00 -16.09
N ALA A 42 0.99 8.52 -17.23
CA ALA A 42 -0.29 9.21 -17.38
C ALA A 42 -1.48 8.28 -17.03
N MET A 43 -1.47 7.04 -17.54
CA MET A 43 -2.50 6.04 -17.22
C MET A 43 -2.54 5.72 -15.72
N ARG A 44 -1.39 5.56 -15.07
CA ARG A 44 -1.32 5.33 -13.61
C ARG A 44 -1.89 6.51 -12.83
N GLY A 45 -1.57 7.74 -13.25
CA GLY A 45 -2.10 8.95 -12.65
C GLY A 45 -3.62 9.04 -12.75
N GLU A 46 -4.19 8.73 -13.92
CA GLU A 46 -5.65 8.73 -14.12
C GLU A 46 -6.35 7.62 -13.32
N ILE A 47 -5.76 6.43 -13.23
CA ILE A 47 -6.27 5.35 -12.38
C ILE A 47 -6.27 5.79 -10.92
N ALA A 48 -5.19 6.42 -10.44
CA ALA A 48 -5.12 6.94 -9.08
C ALA A 48 -6.20 8.01 -8.84
N ARG A 49 -6.36 8.98 -9.74
CA ARG A 49 -7.42 10.00 -9.66
C ARG A 49 -8.81 9.39 -9.57
N ARG A 50 -9.12 8.38 -10.38
CA ARG A 50 -10.44 7.72 -10.36
C ARG A 50 -10.64 6.82 -9.14
N LYS A 51 -9.58 6.20 -8.62
CA LYS A 51 -9.64 5.45 -7.35
C LYS A 51 -9.82 6.37 -6.15
N VAL A 52 -9.23 7.57 -6.19
CA VAL A 52 -9.44 8.68 -5.24
C VAL A 52 -10.68 9.52 -5.62
N GLY A 53 -11.48 9.02 -6.58
CA GLY A 53 -12.77 9.60 -6.96
C GLY A 53 -13.93 9.14 -6.06
N GLY A 54 -13.65 8.44 -4.96
CA GLY A 54 -14.40 8.60 -3.72
C GLY A 54 -13.78 9.78 -2.97
N SER A 55 -14.57 10.71 -2.44
CA SER A 55 -14.13 12.08 -2.11
C SER A 55 -12.94 12.12 -1.12
N VAL A 56 -12.36 13.31 -0.89
CA VAL A 56 -11.31 13.49 0.14
C VAL A 56 -11.74 12.88 1.48
N GLU A 57 -13.04 12.98 1.79
CA GLU A 57 -13.67 12.30 2.92
C GLU A 57 -13.49 10.78 2.89
N ASP A 58 -13.64 10.09 1.76
CA ASP A 58 -13.46 8.64 1.66
C ASP A 58 -12.01 8.21 1.93
N THR A 59 -11.04 9.03 1.51
CA THR A 59 -9.62 8.79 1.83
C THR A 59 -9.36 9.00 3.32
N ILE A 60 -9.92 10.07 3.91
CA ILE A 60 -9.81 10.34 5.34
C ILE A 60 -10.47 9.21 6.14
N VAL A 61 -11.68 8.78 5.76
CA VAL A 61 -12.43 7.70 6.40
C VAL A 61 -11.66 6.38 6.34
N SER A 62 -11.15 6.00 5.17
CA SER A 62 -10.28 4.82 5.00
C SER A 62 -9.03 4.87 5.88
N THR A 63 -8.42 6.06 6.01
CA THR A 63 -7.23 6.24 6.85
C THR A 63 -7.58 6.13 8.33
N LEU A 64 -8.71 6.70 8.75
CA LEU A 64 -9.24 6.61 10.12
C LEU A 64 -9.63 5.17 10.48
N GLU A 65 -10.22 4.42 9.56
CA GLU A 65 -10.53 3.00 9.72
C GLU A 65 -9.26 2.18 9.92
N HIS A 66 -8.21 2.43 9.13
CA HIS A 66 -6.90 1.78 9.30
C HIS A 66 -6.29 2.10 10.67
N LEU A 67 -6.33 3.37 11.10
CA LEU A 67 -5.83 3.77 12.41
C LEU A 67 -6.62 3.11 13.56
N THR A 68 -7.93 2.92 13.39
CA THR A 68 -8.78 2.22 14.36
C THR A 68 -8.39 0.76 14.50
N HIS A 69 -8.20 0.05 13.37
CA HIS A 69 -7.72 -1.34 13.39
C HIS A 69 -6.31 -1.45 13.98
N MET A 70 -5.42 -0.48 13.71
CA MET A 70 -4.10 -0.44 14.33
C MET A 70 -4.18 -0.28 15.86
N LYS A 71 -5.07 0.59 16.34
CA LYS A 71 -5.32 0.78 17.77
C LYS A 71 -5.78 -0.52 18.44
N GLU A 72 -6.72 -1.24 17.86
CA GLU A 72 -7.20 -2.52 18.40
C GLU A 72 -6.08 -3.56 18.51
N LYS A 73 -5.26 -3.68 17.46
CA LYS A 73 -4.07 -4.56 17.47
C LYS A 73 -3.08 -4.14 18.55
N ALA A 74 -2.82 -2.85 18.73
CA ALA A 74 -1.92 -2.33 19.75
C ALA A 74 -2.42 -2.63 21.17
N ILE A 75 -3.72 -2.49 21.42
CA ILE A 75 -4.35 -2.85 22.71
C ILE A 75 -4.17 -4.35 22.99
N LYS A 76 -4.44 -5.21 21.99
CA LYS A 76 -4.26 -6.66 22.13
C LYS A 76 -2.80 -7.02 22.44
N ALA A 77 -1.86 -6.45 21.69
CA ALA A 77 -0.44 -6.67 21.92
C ALA A 77 0.00 -6.21 23.32
N GLY A 78 -0.51 -5.06 23.79
CA GLY A 78 -0.24 -4.58 25.16
C GLY A 78 -0.71 -5.57 26.23
N LYS A 79 -1.90 -6.15 26.07
CA LYS A 79 -2.42 -7.18 26.99
C LYS A 79 -1.56 -8.45 26.98
N GLU A 80 -1.14 -8.91 25.81
CA GLU A 80 -0.27 -10.08 25.68
C GLU A 80 1.09 -9.85 26.37
N ILE A 81 1.67 -8.64 26.24
CA ILE A 81 2.89 -8.26 26.97
C ILE A 81 2.67 -8.27 28.48
N GLU A 82 1.53 -7.74 28.95
CA GLU A 82 1.18 -7.74 30.38
C GLU A 82 1.09 -9.17 30.94
N ASP A 83 0.48 -10.10 30.20
CA ASP A 83 0.38 -11.51 30.59
C ASP A 83 1.77 -12.18 30.66
N ILE A 84 2.68 -11.86 29.74
CA ILE A 84 4.07 -12.34 29.77
C ILE A 84 4.82 -11.80 31.00
N ILE A 85 4.64 -10.52 31.36
CA ILE A 85 5.26 -9.92 32.54
C ILE A 85 4.77 -10.63 33.81
N LYS A 86 3.46 -10.84 33.94
CA LYS A 86 2.90 -11.58 35.09
C LYS A 86 3.48 -12.99 35.21
N LEU A 87 3.65 -13.69 34.09
CA LEU A 87 4.27 -15.01 34.09
C LEU A 87 5.74 -14.95 34.54
N ALA A 88 6.49 -13.96 34.07
CA ALA A 88 7.89 -13.76 34.47
C ALA A 88 8.02 -13.46 35.98
N ASP A 89 7.15 -12.61 36.54
CA ASP A 89 7.15 -12.30 37.97
C ASP A 89 6.86 -13.54 38.83
N VAL A 90 5.90 -14.38 38.41
CA VAL A 90 5.61 -15.65 39.08
C VAL A 90 6.83 -16.56 39.06
N GLU A 91 7.48 -16.71 37.91
CA GLU A 91 8.66 -17.56 37.75
C GLU A 91 9.86 -17.07 38.58
N LEU A 92 10.10 -15.75 38.63
CA LEU A 92 11.13 -15.14 39.46
C LEU A 92 10.89 -15.40 40.95
N ASN A 93 9.65 -15.25 41.41
CA ASN A 93 9.27 -15.53 42.80
C ASN A 93 9.44 -17.01 43.16
N ASN A 94 9.07 -17.92 42.26
CA ASN A 94 9.25 -19.36 42.47
C ASN A 94 10.74 -19.71 42.64
N ARG A 95 11.62 -19.16 41.80
CA ARG A 95 13.07 -19.37 41.89
C ARG A 95 13.69 -18.80 43.17
N ALA A 96 13.23 -17.63 43.60
CA ALA A 96 13.67 -17.01 44.84
C ALA A 96 13.30 -17.86 46.08
N ASN A 97 12.17 -18.55 46.03
CA ASN A 97 11.71 -19.43 47.12
C ASN A 97 12.38 -20.82 47.08
N SER A 98 12.68 -21.37 45.90
CA SER A 98 13.36 -22.68 45.77
C SER A 98 14.83 -22.68 46.20
N HIS A 99 15.44 -21.51 46.41
CA HIS A 99 16.82 -21.37 46.89
C HIS A 99 16.92 -21.10 48.41
N LYS A 100 15.81 -21.13 49.14
CA LYS A 100 15.75 -20.95 50.60
C LYS A 100 15.63 -22.25 51.40
N ASP A 101 15.43 -23.39 50.73
CA ASP A 101 15.41 -24.74 51.30
C ASP A 101 16.70 -25.50 50.96
#